data_AF-A0A6G8FH01-F1
#
_entry.id   AF-A0A6G8FH01-F1
#
_cell.length_a   1.000
_cell.length_b   1.000
_cell.length_c   1.000
_cell.angle_alpha   90.00
_cell.angle_beta   90.00
_cell.angle_gamma   90.00
#
_symmetry.space_group_name_H-M   'P 1'
#
loop_
_entity.id
_entity.type
_entity.pdbx_description
1 polymer ?
#
loop_
_entity_poly.entity_id
_entity_poly.type
_entity_poly.pdbx_seq_one_letter_code
_entity_poly.pdbx_strand_id
1 'polypeptide(L)'
;MTAPSSRPGTQTLSGRQTTRGDFTLSAEELRAVTVFAVAAALEVLPIFEDVCPEDMRPRQAIEAAQLVIDGAPRSRIQRLAAPAEHRAAKLAPSPAARHAAMAAGDAGASMYLHPLAPASQVAHILRAPAHTACAWEHAAVHGSEASQASLARAVERATPGLLAVLMRYPRASQGTSRISEYMALLDDALPEAAMGENLRSGVRS
;
A
#
# COMPACT_ATOMS: atom_id res chain seq x y z
N MET A 1 70.90 -10.85 22.05
CA MET A 1 70.03 -11.96 21.62
C MET A 1 68.76 -11.87 22.43
N THR A 2 67.72 -11.25 21.86
CA THR A 2 66.48 -10.91 22.56
C THR A 2 65.33 -11.49 21.74
N ALA A 3 64.56 -12.39 22.35
CA ALA A 3 63.46 -13.12 21.71
C ALA A 3 62.27 -12.20 21.40
N PRO A 4 61.51 -12.46 20.31
CA PRO A 4 60.24 -11.77 20.07
C PRO A 4 59.11 -12.43 20.85
N SER A 5 58.41 -11.67 21.67
CA SER A 5 57.17 -12.10 22.35
C SER A 5 55.97 -11.72 21.49
N SER A 6 55.41 -12.72 20.82
CA SER A 6 54.18 -12.62 20.01
C SER A 6 52.95 -12.62 20.93
N ARG A 7 52.16 -11.56 20.89
CA ARG A 7 50.80 -11.55 21.46
C ARG A 7 49.80 -12.09 20.43
N PRO A 8 48.86 -12.98 20.80
CA PRO A 8 47.77 -13.33 19.91
C PRO A 8 46.72 -12.22 19.93
N GLY A 9 46.53 -11.55 18.79
CA GLY A 9 45.40 -10.65 18.57
C GLY A 9 44.12 -11.46 18.49
N THR A 10 43.23 -11.25 19.44
CA THR A 10 41.90 -11.85 19.49
C THR A 10 41.13 -11.48 18.22
N GLN A 11 40.86 -12.49 17.39
CA GLN A 11 39.93 -12.41 16.27
C GLN A 11 38.56 -12.04 16.83
N THR A 12 38.17 -10.77 16.68
CA THR A 12 36.77 -10.39 16.75
C THR A 12 36.28 -10.30 15.32
N LEU A 13 35.95 -11.45 14.74
CA LEU A 13 35.02 -11.52 13.62
C LEU A 13 33.64 -11.14 14.16
N SER A 14 33.44 -9.84 14.41
CA SER A 14 32.11 -9.27 14.51
C SER A 14 31.57 -9.25 13.08
N GLY A 15 31.11 -10.42 12.64
CA GLY A 15 30.21 -10.53 11.51
C GLY A 15 29.00 -9.69 11.87
N ARG A 16 29.00 -8.44 11.41
CA ARG A 16 27.81 -7.60 11.36
C ARG A 16 26.83 -8.34 10.46
N GLN A 17 26.01 -9.20 11.05
CA GLN A 17 24.85 -9.75 10.40
C GLN A 17 23.93 -8.57 10.07
N THR A 18 24.11 -8.02 8.88
CA THR A 18 23.10 -7.20 8.26
C THR A 18 22.00 -8.13 7.81
N THR A 19 20.99 -8.35 8.64
CA THR A 19 19.68 -8.83 8.17
C THR A 19 19.01 -7.71 7.38
N ARG A 20 19.61 -7.29 6.24
CA ARG A 20 18.84 -6.70 5.14
C ARG A 20 18.23 -7.88 4.41
N GLY A 21 17.03 -8.27 4.83
CA GLY A 21 16.20 -9.14 4.01
C GLY A 21 15.72 -8.36 2.80
N ASP A 22 16.62 -8.07 1.85
CA ASP A 22 16.24 -7.63 0.51
C ASP A 22 15.68 -8.88 -0.18
N PHE A 23 14.36 -9.06 -0.13
CA PHE A 23 13.71 -10.17 -0.84
C PHE A 23 13.54 -9.83 -2.32
N THR A 24 12.96 -10.74 -3.11
CA THR A 24 12.58 -10.42 -4.49
C THR A 24 11.06 -10.30 -4.57
N LEU A 25 10.59 -9.34 -5.36
CA LEU A 25 9.19 -9.21 -5.74
C LEU A 25 9.07 -9.60 -7.21
N SER A 26 8.26 -10.61 -7.48
CA SER A 26 7.88 -11.00 -8.82
C SER A 26 6.93 -9.97 -9.44
N ALA A 27 6.81 -10.00 -10.76
CA ALA A 27 5.83 -9.18 -11.48
C ALA A 27 4.39 -9.50 -11.04
N GLU A 28 4.11 -10.77 -10.70
CA GLU A 28 2.78 -11.19 -10.25
C GLU A 28 2.45 -10.67 -8.84
N GLU A 29 3.43 -10.64 -7.95
CA GLU A 29 3.25 -10.06 -6.62
C GLU A 29 3.00 -8.55 -6.69
N LEU A 30 3.72 -7.83 -7.55
CA LEU A 30 3.46 -6.42 -7.81
C LEU A 30 2.09 -6.19 -8.45
N ARG A 31 1.64 -7.11 -9.33
CA ARG A 31 0.30 -7.10 -9.91
C ARG A 31 -0.76 -7.25 -8.83
N ALA A 32 -0.62 -8.21 -7.93
CA ALA A 32 -1.55 -8.44 -6.83
C ALA A 32 -1.71 -7.20 -5.93
N VAL A 33 -0.60 -6.55 -5.57
CA VAL A 33 -0.62 -5.29 -4.79
C VAL A 33 -1.32 -4.17 -5.57
N THR A 34 -1.06 -4.05 -6.87
CA THR A 34 -1.63 -3.00 -7.72
C THR A 34 -3.12 -3.19 -7.95
N VAL A 35 -3.58 -4.43 -8.18
CA VAL A 35 -5.01 -4.76 -8.27
C VAL A 35 -5.74 -4.36 -7.00
N PHE A 36 -5.16 -4.67 -5.82
CA PHE A 36 -5.74 -4.32 -4.54
C PHE A 36 -5.90 -2.80 -4.35
N ALA A 37 -4.86 -2.04 -4.67
CA ALA A 37 -4.85 -0.58 -4.55
C ALA A 37 -5.81 0.10 -5.55
N VAL A 38 -5.82 -0.36 -6.81
CA VAL A 38 -6.75 0.13 -7.86
C VAL A 38 -8.20 -0.11 -7.47
N ALA A 39 -8.53 -1.32 -6.98
CA ALA A 39 -9.89 -1.63 -6.54
C ALA A 39 -10.37 -0.71 -5.42
N ALA A 40 -9.49 -0.32 -4.49
CA ALA A 40 -9.83 0.65 -3.46
C ALA A 40 -10.05 2.06 -4.04
N ALA A 41 -9.13 2.55 -4.88
CA ALA A 41 -9.22 3.88 -5.47
C ALA A 41 -10.47 4.06 -6.34
N LEU A 42 -10.87 3.02 -7.08
CA LEU A 42 -12.08 3.03 -7.91
C LEU A 42 -13.37 3.24 -7.11
N GLU A 43 -13.43 2.83 -5.82
CA GLU A 43 -14.61 3.06 -4.99
C GLU A 43 -14.92 4.55 -4.79
N VAL A 44 -13.88 5.39 -4.79
CA VAL A 44 -13.98 6.81 -4.43
C VAL A 44 -13.65 7.75 -5.58
N LEU A 45 -13.21 7.23 -6.73
CA LEU A 45 -12.99 8.04 -7.93
C LEU A 45 -14.22 8.91 -8.30
N PRO A 46 -15.47 8.39 -8.27
CA PRO A 46 -16.64 9.23 -8.57
C PRO A 46 -16.78 10.46 -7.67
N ILE A 47 -16.38 10.38 -6.40
CA ILE A 47 -16.41 11.53 -5.46
C ILE A 47 -15.56 12.69 -5.98
N PHE A 48 -14.41 12.39 -6.59
CA PHE A 48 -13.57 13.42 -7.19
C PHE A 48 -14.17 13.94 -8.48
N GLU A 49 -14.64 13.05 -9.36
CA GLU A 49 -15.15 13.42 -10.68
C GLU A 49 -16.45 14.23 -10.62
N ASP A 50 -17.28 14.00 -9.60
CA ASP A 50 -18.50 14.80 -9.38
C ASP A 50 -18.18 16.27 -9.10
N VAL A 51 -17.05 16.57 -8.45
CA VAL A 51 -16.67 17.95 -8.08
C VAL A 51 -15.60 18.56 -9.00
N CYS A 52 -14.86 17.73 -9.74
CA CYS A 52 -13.80 18.14 -10.65
C CYS A 52 -13.86 17.35 -11.98
N PRO A 53 -14.97 17.43 -12.73
CA PRO A 53 -15.22 16.57 -13.90
C PRO A 53 -14.20 16.75 -15.04
N GLU A 54 -13.63 17.96 -15.16
CA GLU A 54 -12.64 18.28 -16.18
C GLU A 54 -11.21 17.88 -15.79
N ASP A 55 -10.99 17.48 -14.53
CA ASP A 55 -9.66 17.08 -14.05
C ASP A 55 -9.48 15.56 -14.16
N MET A 56 -8.96 15.15 -15.31
CA MET A 56 -8.78 13.73 -15.63
C MET A 56 -7.61 13.06 -14.90
N ARG A 57 -6.82 13.80 -14.11
CA ARG A 57 -5.58 13.27 -13.53
C ARG A 57 -5.84 12.00 -12.69
N PRO A 58 -6.79 11.98 -11.71
CA PRO A 58 -7.01 10.77 -10.89
C PRO A 58 -7.40 9.54 -11.69
N ARG A 59 -8.26 9.72 -12.70
CA ARG A 59 -8.60 8.63 -13.62
C ARG A 59 -7.37 8.13 -14.38
N GLN A 60 -6.57 9.04 -14.93
CA GLN A 60 -5.34 8.70 -15.66
C GLN A 60 -4.32 7.96 -14.79
N ALA A 61 -4.26 8.25 -13.48
CA ALA A 61 -3.40 7.51 -12.56
C ALA A 61 -3.84 6.06 -12.37
N ILE A 62 -5.16 5.83 -12.24
CA ILE A 62 -5.73 4.48 -12.16
C ILE A 62 -5.55 3.74 -13.49
N GLU A 63 -5.80 4.40 -14.63
CA GLU A 63 -5.58 3.81 -15.97
C GLU A 63 -4.10 3.42 -16.18
N ALA A 64 -3.16 4.27 -15.74
CA ALA A 64 -1.74 3.95 -15.80
C ALA A 64 -1.36 2.72 -14.95
N ALA A 65 -2.03 2.53 -13.81
CA ALA A 65 -1.90 1.33 -12.98
C ALA A 65 -2.51 0.10 -13.65
N GLN A 66 -3.67 0.25 -14.31
CA GLN A 66 -4.33 -0.82 -15.05
C GLN A 66 -3.43 -1.38 -16.16
N LEU A 67 -2.67 -0.54 -16.87
CA LEU A 67 -1.69 -1.03 -17.86
C LEU A 67 -0.67 -2.01 -17.27
N VAL A 68 -0.22 -1.80 -16.02
CA VAL A 68 0.67 -2.76 -15.33
C VAL A 68 -0.09 -4.03 -14.95
N ILE A 69 -1.33 -3.88 -14.49
CA ILE A 69 -2.22 -4.99 -14.19
C ILE A 69 -2.45 -5.86 -15.43
N ASP A 70 -2.41 -5.29 -16.62
CA ASP A 70 -2.58 -6.01 -17.89
C ASP A 70 -1.24 -6.54 -18.46
N GLY A 71 -0.12 -6.30 -17.77
CA GLY A 71 1.21 -6.82 -18.12
C GLY A 71 2.05 -5.92 -19.03
N ALA A 72 1.65 -4.66 -19.24
CA ALA A 72 2.49 -3.70 -19.93
C ALA A 72 3.79 -3.43 -19.15
N PRO A 73 4.93 -3.22 -19.83
CA PRO A 73 6.17 -2.85 -19.16
C PRO A 73 6.01 -1.49 -18.46
N ARG A 74 6.79 -1.28 -17.39
CA ARG A 74 6.83 0.00 -16.72
C ARG A 74 7.26 1.11 -17.69
N SER A 75 6.52 2.21 -17.74
CA SER A 75 6.70 3.27 -18.74
C SER A 75 6.74 4.66 -18.09
N ARG A 76 7.03 5.68 -18.91
CA ARG A 76 7.04 7.08 -18.46
C ARG A 76 5.66 7.55 -17.95
N ILE A 77 4.57 6.99 -18.48
CA ILE A 77 3.20 7.38 -18.14
C ILE A 77 2.97 7.25 -16.63
N GLN A 78 3.41 6.12 -16.05
CA GLN A 78 3.24 5.81 -14.63
C GLN A 78 4.04 6.76 -13.72
N ARG A 79 5.24 7.16 -14.13
CA ARG A 79 6.07 8.11 -13.36
C ARG A 79 5.49 9.52 -13.33
N LEU A 80 4.74 9.90 -14.37
CA LEU A 80 4.13 11.23 -14.46
C LEU A 80 2.79 11.33 -13.74
N ALA A 81 2.09 10.19 -13.57
CA ALA A 81 0.83 10.12 -12.85
C ALA A 81 0.97 10.58 -11.39
N ALA A 82 1.92 10.03 -10.63
CA ALA A 82 2.04 10.34 -9.20
C ALA A 82 2.23 11.85 -8.88
N PRO A 83 3.12 12.62 -9.56
CA PRO A 83 3.17 14.07 -9.35
C PRO A 83 1.93 14.83 -9.81
N ALA A 84 1.21 14.32 -10.82
CA ALA A 84 -0.03 14.93 -11.31
C ALA A 84 -1.15 14.79 -10.28
N GLU A 85 -1.25 13.63 -9.64
CA GLU A 85 -2.20 13.34 -8.55
C GLU A 85 -2.03 14.23 -7.34
N HIS A 86 -0.78 14.39 -6.87
CA HIS A 86 -0.52 15.31 -5.77
C HIS A 86 -0.94 16.75 -6.08
N ARG A 87 -0.92 17.15 -7.35
CA ARG A 87 -1.44 18.46 -7.78
C ARG A 87 -2.97 18.47 -7.84
N ALA A 88 -3.61 17.40 -8.30
CA ALA A 88 -5.07 17.28 -8.30
C ALA A 88 -5.63 17.32 -6.87
N ALA A 89 -5.04 16.53 -5.97
CA ALA A 89 -5.38 16.50 -4.55
C ALA A 89 -5.24 17.88 -3.88
N LYS A 90 -4.20 18.66 -4.22
CA LYS A 90 -4.01 20.02 -3.69
C LYS A 90 -5.08 21.01 -4.17
N LEU A 91 -5.64 20.79 -5.35
CA LEU A 91 -6.65 21.67 -5.97
C LEU A 91 -8.08 21.19 -5.70
N ALA A 92 -8.25 20.01 -5.12
CA ALA A 92 -9.56 19.43 -4.83
C ALA A 92 -10.36 20.33 -3.86
N PRO A 93 -11.66 20.60 -4.15
CA PRO A 93 -12.46 21.57 -3.41
C PRO A 93 -12.99 21.05 -2.08
N SER A 94 -12.86 19.75 -1.80
CA SER A 94 -13.32 19.12 -0.56
C SER A 94 -12.30 18.12 0.00
N PRO A 95 -12.30 17.86 1.32
CA PRO A 95 -11.47 16.81 1.92
C PRO A 95 -11.73 15.43 1.30
N ALA A 96 -12.99 15.11 0.99
CA ALA A 96 -13.37 13.84 0.37
C ALA A 96 -12.73 13.68 -1.02
N ALA A 97 -12.86 14.70 -1.88
CA ALA A 97 -12.24 14.69 -3.22
C ALA A 97 -10.71 14.66 -3.13
N ARG A 98 -10.10 15.40 -2.19
CA ARG A 98 -8.65 15.33 -1.95
C ARG A 98 -8.21 13.91 -1.63
N HIS A 99 -8.93 13.21 -0.76
CA HIS A 99 -8.60 11.83 -0.42
C HIS A 99 -8.82 10.85 -1.57
N ALA A 100 -9.87 11.05 -2.38
CA ALA A 100 -10.08 10.27 -3.60
C ALA A 100 -8.92 10.42 -4.60
N ALA A 101 -8.44 11.64 -4.85
CA ALA A 101 -7.26 11.88 -5.70
C ALA A 101 -5.98 11.25 -5.10
N MET A 102 -5.78 11.35 -3.78
CA MET A 102 -4.63 10.69 -3.15
C MET A 102 -4.71 9.16 -3.25
N ALA A 103 -5.90 8.55 -3.13
CA ALA A 103 -6.09 7.11 -3.32
C ALA A 103 -5.72 6.68 -4.76
N ALA A 104 -6.12 7.45 -5.77
CA ALA A 104 -5.73 7.21 -7.16
C ALA A 104 -4.21 7.31 -7.36
N GLY A 105 -3.56 8.30 -6.74
CA GLY A 105 -2.10 8.42 -6.75
C GLY A 105 -1.37 7.26 -6.10
N ASP A 106 -1.88 6.76 -4.97
CA ASP A 106 -1.30 5.59 -4.31
C ASP A 106 -1.53 4.29 -5.09
N ALA A 107 -2.64 4.16 -5.80
CA ALA A 107 -2.84 3.06 -6.75
C ALA A 107 -1.83 3.11 -7.91
N GLY A 108 -1.52 4.31 -8.42
CA GLY A 108 -0.41 4.49 -9.37
C GLY A 108 0.97 4.22 -8.76
N ALA A 109 1.16 4.52 -7.47
CA ALA A 109 2.43 4.34 -6.79
C ALA A 109 2.70 2.89 -6.36
N SER A 110 1.67 2.06 -6.20
CA SER A 110 1.78 0.70 -5.65
C SER A 110 2.69 -0.22 -6.50
N MET A 111 2.74 0.00 -7.81
CA MET A 111 3.61 -0.74 -8.74
C MET A 111 5.12 -0.49 -8.50
N TYR A 112 5.46 0.54 -7.72
CA TYR A 112 6.82 0.91 -7.34
C TYR A 112 7.19 0.42 -5.95
N LEU A 113 6.41 -0.50 -5.37
CA LEU A 113 6.79 -1.20 -4.15
C LEU A 113 8.20 -1.79 -4.30
N HIS A 114 9.10 -1.36 -3.44
CA HIS A 114 10.48 -1.84 -3.41
C HIS A 114 10.61 -3.00 -2.41
N PRO A 115 11.40 -4.04 -2.72
CA PRO A 115 11.64 -5.16 -1.81
C PRO A 115 12.67 -4.79 -0.74
N LEU A 116 12.48 -3.64 -0.11
CA LEU A 116 13.30 -3.13 0.97
C LEU A 116 12.51 -3.25 2.27
N ALA A 117 13.19 -3.65 3.33
CA ALA A 117 12.58 -3.83 4.65
C ALA A 117 12.08 -2.55 5.40
N PRO A 118 12.24 -1.28 4.96
CA PRO A 118 11.65 -0.17 5.72
C PRO A 118 10.13 -0.20 5.78
N ALA A 119 9.56 0.14 6.95
CA ALA A 119 8.11 0.25 7.16
C ALA A 119 7.42 1.25 6.21
N SER A 120 8.16 2.21 5.63
CA SER A 120 7.63 3.14 4.64
C SER A 120 7.13 2.45 3.36
N GLN A 121 7.62 1.25 3.06
CA GLN A 121 7.17 0.50 1.89
C GLN A 121 5.75 -0.05 2.04
N VAL A 122 5.27 -0.29 3.26
CA VAL A 122 3.88 -0.73 3.54
C VAL A 122 2.86 0.29 3.02
N ALA A 123 3.24 1.57 2.94
CA ALA A 123 2.36 2.60 2.39
C ALA A 123 2.01 2.37 0.90
N HIS A 124 2.89 1.73 0.13
CA HIS A 124 2.57 1.35 -1.26
C HIS A 124 1.50 0.24 -1.35
N ILE A 125 1.19 -0.43 -0.23
CA ILE A 125 0.18 -1.48 -0.14
C ILE A 125 -1.12 -0.92 0.48
N LEU A 126 -1.00 -0.24 1.63
CA LEU A 126 -2.16 0.08 2.48
C LEU A 126 -2.67 1.53 2.36
N ARG A 127 -1.93 2.45 1.72
CA ARG A 127 -2.32 3.86 1.76
C ARG A 127 -3.48 4.21 0.83
N ALA A 128 -3.61 3.52 -0.31
CA ALA A 128 -4.78 3.66 -1.18
C ALA A 128 -6.12 3.33 -0.47
N PRO A 129 -6.29 2.14 0.17
CA PRO A 129 -7.50 1.86 0.93
C PRO A 129 -7.67 2.74 2.18
N ALA A 130 -6.59 3.17 2.83
CA ALA A 130 -6.70 4.15 3.92
C ALA A 130 -7.23 5.51 3.45
N HIS A 131 -6.76 6.03 2.31
CA HIS A 131 -7.32 7.23 1.70
C HIS A 131 -8.77 7.03 1.25
N THR A 132 -9.12 5.85 0.75
CA THR A 132 -10.50 5.49 0.38
C THR A 132 -11.43 5.58 1.59
N ALA A 133 -11.02 5.02 2.75
CA ALA A 133 -11.79 5.12 3.99
C ALA A 133 -11.93 6.58 4.47
N CYS A 134 -10.87 7.39 4.40
CA CYS A 134 -10.96 8.82 4.70
C CYS A 134 -11.89 9.58 3.74
N ALA A 135 -11.90 9.25 2.44
CA ALA A 135 -12.79 9.88 1.49
C ALA A 135 -14.25 9.61 1.85
N TRP A 136 -14.60 8.37 2.19
CA TRP A 136 -15.93 8.00 2.65
C TRP A 136 -16.31 8.66 3.98
N GLU A 137 -15.37 8.75 4.92
CA GLU A 137 -15.58 9.46 6.20
C GLU A 137 -15.97 10.92 6.00
N HIS A 138 -15.39 11.58 5.00
CA HIS A 138 -15.66 12.97 4.68
C HIS A 138 -16.87 13.19 3.75
N ALA A 139 -17.25 12.19 2.94
CA ALA A 139 -18.36 12.29 2.01
C ALA A 139 -19.72 11.98 2.64
N ALA A 140 -19.76 11.09 3.65
CA ALA A 140 -21.00 10.61 4.22
C ALA A 140 -21.50 11.47 5.40
N VAL A 141 -22.82 11.63 5.49
CA VAL A 141 -23.49 12.19 6.69
C VAL A 141 -23.22 11.33 7.93
N HIS A 142 -22.99 10.02 7.74
CA HIS A 142 -22.65 9.02 8.76
C HIS A 142 -21.18 8.57 8.66
N GLY A 143 -20.25 9.54 8.66
CA GLY A 143 -18.82 9.36 8.34
C GLY A 143 -18.14 8.07 8.81
N SER A 144 -18.24 7.71 10.09
CA SER A 144 -17.54 6.54 10.65
C SER A 144 -18.06 5.18 10.17
N GLU A 145 -19.34 5.06 9.82
CA GLU A 145 -19.91 3.80 9.31
C GLU A 145 -19.46 3.55 7.86
N ALA A 146 -19.42 4.61 7.05
CA ALA A 146 -19.00 4.53 5.65
C ALA A 146 -17.51 4.15 5.52
N SER A 147 -16.65 4.69 6.40
CA SER A 147 -15.25 4.32 6.43
C SER A 147 -15.04 2.88 6.87
N GLN A 148 -15.74 2.41 7.92
CA GLN A 148 -15.69 1.02 8.36
C GLN A 148 -16.15 0.05 7.26
N ALA A 149 -17.24 0.36 6.57
CA ALA A 149 -17.72 -0.46 5.45
C ALA A 149 -16.69 -0.54 4.30
N SER A 150 -15.97 0.56 4.04
CA SER A 150 -14.89 0.55 3.04
C SER A 150 -13.69 -0.29 3.46
N LEU A 151 -13.29 -0.22 4.74
CA LEU A 151 -12.23 -1.08 5.28
C LEU A 151 -12.62 -2.57 5.22
N ALA A 152 -13.87 -2.91 5.54
CA ALA A 152 -14.37 -4.29 5.44
C ALA A 152 -14.31 -4.81 4.00
N ARG A 153 -14.76 -4.02 3.01
CA ARG A 153 -14.63 -4.37 1.58
C ARG A 153 -13.17 -4.53 1.15
N ALA A 154 -12.24 -3.73 1.69
CA ALA A 154 -10.83 -3.91 1.43
C ALA A 154 -10.34 -5.27 1.96
N VAL A 155 -10.72 -5.65 3.18
CA VAL A 155 -10.39 -6.96 3.74
C VAL A 155 -10.96 -8.11 2.90
N GLU A 156 -12.22 -8.03 2.47
CA GLU A 156 -12.87 -9.02 1.60
C GLU A 156 -12.18 -9.18 0.23
N ARG A 157 -11.57 -8.10 -0.30
CA ARG A 157 -10.84 -8.12 -1.58
C ARG A 157 -9.43 -8.67 -1.47
N ALA A 158 -8.92 -8.94 -0.27
CA ALA A 158 -7.55 -9.39 -0.08
C ALA A 158 -7.35 -10.79 -0.64
N THR A 159 -6.25 -10.98 -1.39
CA THR A 159 -5.91 -12.28 -1.96
C THR A 159 -4.76 -12.93 -1.20
N PRO A 160 -4.59 -14.27 -1.25
CA PRO A 160 -3.43 -14.92 -0.64
C PRO A 160 -2.09 -14.36 -1.16
N GLY A 161 -2.01 -14.00 -2.44
CA GLY A 161 -0.83 -13.38 -3.03
C GLY A 161 -0.51 -12.01 -2.42
N LEU A 162 -1.53 -11.15 -2.25
CA LEU A 162 -1.38 -9.86 -1.56
C LEU A 162 -0.87 -10.05 -0.12
N LEU A 163 -1.47 -10.98 0.62
CA LEU A 163 -1.12 -11.23 2.02
C LEU A 163 0.31 -11.76 2.16
N ALA A 164 0.73 -12.66 1.26
CA ALA A 164 2.11 -13.13 1.20
C ALA A 164 3.11 -11.98 0.93
N VAL A 165 2.71 -10.94 0.19
CA VAL A 165 3.50 -9.71 0.07
C VAL A 165 3.53 -8.92 1.36
N LEU A 166 2.35 -8.59 1.91
CA LEU A 166 2.22 -7.76 3.10
C LEU A 166 3.03 -8.32 4.28
N MET A 167 2.94 -9.63 4.51
CA MET A 167 3.62 -10.31 5.63
C MET A 167 5.16 -10.32 5.54
N ARG A 168 5.75 -9.91 4.41
CA ARG A 168 7.20 -9.74 4.27
C ARG A 168 7.69 -8.36 4.71
N TYR A 169 6.80 -7.40 4.89
CA TYR A 169 7.14 -6.07 5.37
C TYR A 169 6.96 -5.96 6.89
N PRO A 170 7.68 -5.05 7.57
CA PRO A 170 7.35 -4.72 8.96
C PRO A 170 5.93 -4.16 9.05
N ARG A 171 5.39 -4.14 10.27
CA ARG A 171 4.10 -3.51 10.54
C ARG A 171 4.06 -2.05 10.11
N ALA A 172 2.89 -1.60 9.68
CA ALA A 172 2.61 -0.20 9.39
C ALA A 172 2.98 0.66 10.60
N SER A 173 3.67 1.78 10.34
CA SER A 173 4.04 2.70 11.40
C SER A 173 2.78 3.33 12.03
N GLN A 174 2.67 3.21 13.34
CA GLN A 174 1.65 3.93 14.11
C GLN A 174 1.96 5.43 14.06
N GLY A 175 0.97 6.23 13.70
CA GLY A 175 1.09 7.68 13.59
C GLY A 175 -0.17 8.37 14.08
N THR A 176 -0.14 9.70 14.19
CA THR A 176 -1.26 10.49 14.73
C THR A 176 -2.29 10.90 13.68
N SER A 177 -2.10 10.52 12.42
CA SER A 177 -3.02 10.86 11.33
C SER A 177 -4.10 9.79 11.17
N ARG A 178 -5.26 10.19 10.65
CA ARG A 178 -6.34 9.25 10.32
C ARG A 178 -5.91 8.18 9.31
N ILE A 179 -5.03 8.55 8.38
CA ILE A 179 -4.44 7.63 7.41
C ILE A 179 -3.57 6.58 8.07
N SER A 180 -2.68 6.97 8.99
CA SER A 180 -1.85 6.01 9.72
C SER A 180 -2.69 5.08 10.61
N GLU A 181 -3.79 5.57 11.17
CA GLU A 181 -4.73 4.74 11.92
C GLU A 181 -5.42 3.70 11.02
N TYR A 182 -5.97 4.11 9.88
CA TYR A 182 -6.57 3.16 8.94
C TYR A 182 -5.57 2.18 8.33
N MET A 183 -4.33 2.61 8.07
CA MET A 183 -3.27 1.70 7.65
C MET A 183 -2.96 0.65 8.73
N ALA A 184 -2.90 1.06 10.00
CA ALA A 184 -2.70 0.13 11.12
C ALA A 184 -3.86 -0.87 11.24
N LEU A 185 -5.11 -0.38 11.18
CA LEU A 185 -6.30 -1.24 11.23
C LEU A 185 -6.32 -2.28 10.10
N LEU A 186 -5.92 -1.89 8.88
CA LEU A 186 -5.81 -2.82 7.76
C LEU A 186 -4.68 -3.83 7.95
N ASP A 187 -3.52 -3.38 8.43
CA ASP A 187 -2.36 -4.24 8.69
C ASP A 187 -2.67 -5.32 9.74
N ASP A 188 -3.50 -5.01 10.73
CA ASP A 188 -3.98 -5.97 11.72
C ASP A 188 -5.07 -6.90 11.16
N ALA A 189 -6.08 -6.35 10.47
CA ALA A 189 -7.24 -7.12 10.01
C ALA A 189 -6.95 -8.08 8.85
N LEU A 190 -6.06 -7.71 7.92
CA LEU A 190 -5.79 -8.48 6.70
C LEU A 190 -5.22 -9.89 6.99
N PRO A 191 -4.21 -10.06 7.87
CA PRO A 191 -3.73 -11.39 8.25
C PRO A 191 -4.76 -12.20 9.04
N GLU A 192 -5.54 -11.57 9.93
CA GLU A 192 -6.53 -12.24 10.78
C GLU A 192 -7.68 -12.84 9.96
N ALA A 193 -8.21 -12.09 8.99
CA ALA A 193 -9.29 -12.56 8.12
C ALA A 193 -8.90 -13.83 7.37
N ALA A 194 -7.66 -13.90 6.86
CA ALA A 194 -7.16 -15.06 6.13
C ALA A 194 -6.99 -16.30 7.03
N MET A 195 -6.62 -16.12 8.29
CA MET A 195 -6.59 -17.22 9.26
C MET A 195 -8.01 -17.76 9.55
N GLY A 196 -8.99 -16.85 9.65
CA GLY A 196 -10.39 -17.21 9.85
C GLY A 196 -11.01 -17.96 8.66
N GLU A 197 -10.69 -17.59 7.42
CA GLU A 197 -11.14 -18.31 6.22
C GLU A 197 -10.53 -19.71 6.11
N ASN A 198 -9.23 -19.84 6.38
CA ASN A 198 -8.56 -21.15 6.39
C ASN A 198 -9.19 -22.09 7.42
N LEU A 199 -9.50 -21.59 8.63
CA LEU A 199 -10.16 -22.38 9.67
C LEU A 199 -11.59 -22.80 9.27
N ARG A 200 -12.35 -21.93 8.58
CA ARG A 200 -13.70 -22.25 8.08
C ARG A 200 -13.69 -23.26 6.94
N SER A 201 -12.68 -23.22 6.08
CA SER A 201 -12.51 -24.17 4.96
C SER A 201 -12.06 -25.57 5.43
N GLY A 202 -11.23 -25.65 6.48
CA GLY A 202 -10.72 -26.91 7.05
C GLY A 202 -11.77 -27.74 7.81
N VAL A 203 -12.93 -27.18 8.14
CA VAL A 203 -14.04 -27.87 8.82
C VAL A 203 -14.96 -28.61 7.82
N ARG A 204 -14.72 -28.50 6.51
CA ARG A 204 -15.52 -29.17 5.45
C ARG A 204 -14.84 -30.39 4.81
N SER A 205 -13.91 -31.05 5.49
CA SER A 205 -13.30 -32.32 5.04
C SER A 205 -13.84 -33.51 5.81
#